data_AF-A0AAJ2X783-F1
#
_entry.id   AF-A0AAJ2X783-F1
#
_cell.length_a   1.000
_cell.length_b   1.000
_cell.length_c   1.000
_cell.angle_alpha   90.00
_cell.angle_beta   90.00
_cell.angle_gamma   90.00
#
_symmetry.space_group_name_H-M   'P 1'
#
loop_
_entity.id
_entity.type
_entity.pdbx_description
1 polymer ?
#
loop_
_entity_poly.entity_id
_entity_poly.type
_entity_poly.pdbx_seq_one_letter_code
_entity_poly.pdbx_strand_id
1 'polypeptide(L)' 'MSDDTRNVGTPDRDRINVHEAYELQYWTNALGVSADELRAAVDAVGPVAAKVRQHLGK' A
#
# COMPACT_ATOMS: atom_id res chain seq x y z
N MET A 1 8.35 -31.88 -13.38
CA MET A 1 8.23 -31.39 -11.99
C MET A 1 7.52 -30.06 -12.10
N SER A 2 6.30 -29.97 -11.56
CA SER A 2 5.53 -28.72 -11.55
C SER A 2 6.18 -27.79 -10.55
N ASP A 3 6.84 -26.75 -11.05
CA ASP A 3 7.37 -25.70 -10.19
C ASP A 3 6.15 -24.96 -9.60
N ASP A 4 5.88 -25.19 -8.32
CA ASP A 4 4.94 -24.39 -7.55
C ASP A 4 5.51 -22.97 -7.45
N THR A 5 5.16 -22.11 -8.41
CA THR A 5 5.43 -20.66 -8.39
C THR A 5 4.62 -19.92 -7.31
N ARG A 6 4.12 -20.64 -6.29
CA ARG A 6 3.38 -20.11 -5.15
C ARG A 6 4.27 -19.50 -4.06
N ASN A 7 5.57 -19.37 -4.31
CA ASN A 7 6.36 -18.31 -3.69
C ASN A 7 6.02 -16.99 -4.38
N VAL A 8 4.79 -16.51 -4.21
CA VAL A 8 4.39 -15.13 -4.56
C VAL A 8 4.95 -14.19 -3.50
N GLY A 9 6.26 -14.29 -3.27
CA GLY A 9 7.03 -13.29 -2.59
C GLY A 9 7.10 -12.08 -3.51
N THR A 10 6.10 -11.22 -3.40
CA THR A 10 6.23 -9.85 -3.90
C THR A 10 5.95 -8.94 -2.73
N PRO A 11 6.97 -8.64 -1.89
CA PRO A 11 6.86 -7.61 -0.87
C PRO A 11 6.44 -6.23 -1.42
N ASP A 12 6.48 -6.03 -2.74
CA ASP A 12 6.00 -4.82 -3.41
C ASP A 12 4.48 -4.74 -3.58
N ARG A 13 3.72 -5.85 -3.55
CA ARG A 13 2.25 -5.79 -3.60
C ARG A 13 1.64 -5.17 -2.33
N ASP A 14 2.38 -5.21 -1.24
CA ASP A 14 2.01 -4.64 0.05
C ASP A 14 2.58 -3.23 0.24
N ARG A 15 3.16 -2.62 -0.79
CA ARG A 15 3.64 -1.24 -0.73
C ARG A 15 2.67 -0.28 -1.40
N ILE A 16 2.68 0.95 -0.91
CA ILE A 16 1.90 2.09 -1.39
C ILE A 16 2.90 3.09 -1.95
N ASN A 17 2.93 3.23 -3.28
CA ASN A 17 3.68 4.27 -3.94
C ASN A 17 2.83 5.54 -4.10
N VAL A 18 3.06 6.51 -3.23
CA VAL A 18 2.36 7.81 -3.28
C VAL A 18 2.89 8.76 -4.37
N HIS A 19 3.94 8.36 -5.09
CA HIS A 19 4.49 9.08 -6.24
C HIS A 19 3.82 8.65 -7.56
N GLU A 20 3.21 7.47 -7.60
CA GLU A 20 2.44 6.95 -8.73
C GLU A 20 0.98 7.42 -8.60
N ALA A 21 0.51 8.28 -9.50
CA ALA A 21 -0.83 8.85 -9.41
C ALA A 21 -1.95 7.77 -9.45
N TYR A 22 -1.75 6.72 -10.25
CA TYR A 22 -2.69 5.60 -10.34
C TYR A 22 -2.74 4.80 -9.03
N GLU A 23 -1.59 4.53 -8.43
CA GLU A 23 -1.50 3.76 -7.19
C GLU A 23 -2.05 4.55 -6.01
N LEU A 24 -1.73 5.85 -5.94
CA LEU A 24 -2.32 6.77 -4.98
C LEU A 24 -3.84 6.79 -5.08
N GLN A 25 -4.42 6.92 -6.29
CA GLN A 25 -5.87 6.85 -6.47
C GLN A 25 -6.46 5.50 -6.04
N TYR A 26 -5.80 4.40 -6.39
CA TYR A 26 -6.23 3.06 -6.00
C TYR A 26 -6.29 2.93 -4.47
N TRP A 27 -5.23 3.34 -3.77
CA TRP A 27 -5.14 3.23 -2.32
C TRP A 27 -6.04 4.23 -1.58
N THR A 28 -6.21 5.46 -2.08
CA THR A 28 -7.18 6.41 -1.52
C THR A 28 -8.61 5.85 -1.59
N ASN A 29 -8.95 5.16 -2.69
CA ASN A 29 -10.25 4.51 -2.83
C ASN A 29 -10.36 3.25 -1.95
N ALA A 30 -9.31 2.43 -1.89
CA ALA A 30 -9.29 1.20 -1.10
C ALA A 30 -9.35 1.45 0.41
N LEU A 31 -8.73 2.53 0.89
CA LEU A 31 -8.69 2.93 2.30
C LEU A 31 -9.79 3.95 2.65
N GLY A 32 -10.42 4.56 1.64
CA GLY A 32 -11.40 5.62 1.82
C GLY A 32 -10.81 6.84 2.52
N VAL A 33 -9.60 7.24 2.14
CA VAL A 33 -8.88 8.41 2.68
C VAL A 33 -8.45 9.33 1.55
N SER A 34 -8.13 10.58 1.88
CA SER A 34 -7.61 11.54 0.91
C SER A 34 -6.16 11.27 0.51
N ALA A 35 -5.73 11.83 -0.63
CA ALA A 35 -4.36 11.73 -1.13
C ALA A 35 -3.31 12.21 -0.11
N ASP A 36 -3.62 13.32 0.57
CA ASP A 36 -2.77 13.92 1.58
C ASP A 36 -2.70 13.07 2.84
N GLU A 37 -3.81 12.49 3.32
CA GLU A 37 -3.82 11.55 4.43
C GLU A 37 -3.00 10.30 4.12
N LEU A 38 -3.13 9.77 2.90
CA LEU A 38 -2.34 8.61 2.47
C LEU A 38 -0.84 8.93 2.46
N ARG A 39 -0.45 10.10 1.94
CA ARG A 39 0.94 10.57 1.95
C ARG A 39 1.47 10.76 3.36
N ALA A 40 0.72 11.41 4.23
CA ALA A 40 1.10 11.62 5.62
C ALA A 40 1.27 10.29 6.36
N ALA A 41 0.37 9.33 6.14
CA ALA A 41 0.49 8.00 6.73
C ALA A 41 1.72 7.25 6.19
N VAL A 42 1.96 7.28 4.88
CA VAL A 42 3.14 6.67 4.26
C VAL A 42 4.44 7.30 4.76
N ASP A 43 4.47 8.61 4.98
CA ASP A 43 5.64 9.31 5.56
C ASP A 43 5.85 8.93 7.03
N ALA A 44 4.76 8.77 7.80
CA ALA A 44 4.80 8.44 9.22
C ALA A 44 5.23 6.98 9.50
N VAL A 45 4.70 6.01 8.76
CA VAL A 45 4.93 4.57 9.03
C VAL A 45 5.68 3.82 7.94
N GLY A 46 6.00 4.51 6.84
CA GLY A 46 6.60 3.95 5.63
C GLY A 46 5.54 3.49 4.62
N PRO A 47 5.96 3.15 3.38
CA PRO A 47 5.06 2.78 2.29
C PRO A 47 4.39 1.42 2.48
N VAL A 48 4.49 0.77 3.64
CA VAL A 48 3.90 -0.56 3.85
C VAL A 48 2.41 -0.42 4.12
N ALA A 49 1.57 -0.94 3.22
CA ALA A 49 0.11 -0.84 3.29
C ALA A 49 -0.47 -1.37 4.60
N ALA A 50 0.08 -2.45 5.14
CA ALA A 50 -0.33 -2.99 6.44
C ALA A 50 -0.11 -1.99 7.58
N LYS A 51 1.04 -1.28 7.59
CA LYS A 51 1.31 -0.25 8.60
C LYS A 51 0.43 0.97 8.39
N VAL A 52 0.24 1.39 7.14
CA VAL A 52 -0.61 2.54 6.79
C VAL A 52 -2.05 2.29 7.22
N ARG A 53 -2.59 1.09 6.96
CA ARG A 53 -3.90 0.66 7.44
C ARG A 53 -4.01 0.70 8.96
N GLN A 54 -3.01 0.15 9.66
CA GLN A 54 -2.96 0.18 11.12
C GLN A 54 -2.90 1.61 11.66
N HIS A 55 -2.16 2.51 11.01
CA HIS A 55 -2.07 3.93 11.39
C HIS A 55 -3.39 4.67 11.17
N LEU A 56 -4.07 4.40 10.05
CA LEU A 56 -5.35 5.02 9.67
C LEU A 56 -6.57 4.36 10.34
N GLY A 57 -6.39 3.22 11.01
CA GLY A 57 -7.48 2.45 11.61
C GLY A 57 -8.44 1.82 10.58
N LYS A 58 -7.91 1.41 9.42
CA LYS A 58 -8.67 0.84 8.29
C LYS A 58 -8.43 -0.66 8.11
#